data_AF-A0A973WFX1-F1
#
_entry.id   AF-A0A973WFX1-F1
#
_cell.length_a   1.000
_cell.length_b   1.000
_cell.length_c   1.000
_cell.angle_alpha   90.00
_cell.angle_beta   90.00
_cell.angle_gamma   90.00
#
_symmetry.space_group_name_H-M   'P 1'
#
loop_
_entity.id
_entity.type
_entity.pdbx_description
1 polymer ?
#
loop_
_entity_poly.entity_id
_entity_poly.type
_entity_poly.pdbx_seq_one_letter_code
_entity_poly.pdbx_strand_id
1 'polypeptide(L)'
;MDIKLFVNITSRAWTVPILSSLHAGIPGRQAPLLAATGAGRTAFAQSVDHLISIGLLERNPGYGHPLRPEFRLTQQGIVAAAIANKIQSVSADEDQDLLRRSWTLPVLTALNTPRHFSDIRRDLQTITDRALSQSLKSMEVRNWVSRDVDEAARPPRSIYCAVNTGRVMSSITAPEITFA
;
A
#
# COMPACT_ATOMS: atom_id res chain seq x y z
N MET A 1 8.18 -4.10 -9.34
CA MET A 1 8.63 -3.14 -8.30
C MET A 1 9.15 -3.92 -7.10
N ASP A 2 10.22 -3.48 -6.44
CA ASP A 2 10.76 -4.22 -5.29
C ASP A 2 9.89 -4.09 -4.02
N ILE A 3 9.82 -5.14 -3.20
CA ILE A 3 9.05 -5.18 -1.96
C ILE A 3 9.47 -4.09 -0.96
N LYS A 4 10.76 -3.73 -0.89
CA LYS A 4 11.25 -2.67 0.01
C LYS A 4 10.66 -1.32 -0.38
N LEU A 5 10.59 -1.05 -1.68
CA LEU A 5 9.93 0.16 -2.17
C LEU A 5 8.43 0.12 -1.89
N PHE A 6 7.77 -1.02 -2.08
CA PHE A 6 6.34 -1.12 -1.81
C PHE A 6 6.02 -0.90 -0.34
N VAL A 7 6.80 -1.46 0.59
CA VAL A 7 6.71 -1.19 2.03
C VAL A 7 6.92 0.30 2.33
N ASN A 8 7.90 0.94 1.68
CA ASN A 8 8.12 2.38 1.81
C ASN A 8 6.92 3.19 1.30
N ILE A 9 6.31 2.81 0.18
CA ILE A 9 5.09 3.45 -0.33
C ILE A 9 3.99 3.33 0.71
N THR A 10 3.67 2.14 1.20
CA THR A 10 2.52 1.92 2.09
C THR A 10 2.75 2.46 3.51
N SER A 11 3.97 2.83 3.87
CA SER A 11 4.32 3.32 5.22
C SER A 11 3.56 4.56 5.67
N ARG A 12 3.05 5.40 4.74
CA ARG A 12 2.22 6.57 5.05
C ARG A 12 0.80 6.36 4.55
N ALA A 13 -0.17 6.70 5.39
CA ALA A 13 -1.58 6.47 5.12
C ALA A 13 -2.09 7.05 3.79
N TRP A 14 -1.55 8.19 3.33
CA TRP A 14 -2.09 8.90 2.17
C TRP A 14 -1.28 8.75 0.88
N THR A 15 -0.17 8.02 0.89
CA THR A 15 0.64 7.81 -0.33
C THR A 15 -0.13 7.09 -1.44
N VAL A 16 -0.78 5.97 -1.11
CA VAL A 16 -1.56 5.18 -2.09
C VAL A 16 -2.74 5.99 -2.66
N PRO A 17 -3.58 6.66 -1.85
CA PRO A 17 -4.61 7.57 -2.36
C PRO A 17 -4.08 8.72 -3.23
N ILE A 18 -2.95 9.34 -2.86
CA ILE A 18 -2.33 10.44 -3.62
C ILE A 18 -1.84 9.92 -4.98
N LEU A 19 -1.12 8.80 -4.99
CA LEU A 19 -0.62 8.17 -6.21
C LEU A 19 -1.77 7.76 -7.15
N SER A 20 -2.83 7.16 -6.62
CA SER A 20 -4.03 6.82 -7.40
C SER A 20 -4.73 8.06 -7.97
N SER A 21 -4.86 9.14 -7.19
CA SER A 21 -5.48 10.39 -7.66
C SER A 21 -4.69 11.02 -8.81
N LEU A 22 -3.36 11.03 -8.71
CA LEU A 22 -2.49 11.52 -9.78
C LEU A 22 -2.59 10.64 -11.03
N HIS A 23 -2.66 9.32 -10.87
CA HIS A 23 -2.89 8.40 -11.99
C HIS A 23 -4.25 8.64 -12.67
N ALA A 24 -5.30 8.94 -11.89
CA ALA A 24 -6.63 9.26 -12.38
C ALA A 24 -6.74 10.66 -13.04
N GLY A 25 -5.63 11.40 -13.15
CA GLY A 25 -5.59 12.70 -13.81
C GLY A 25 -5.99 13.88 -12.92
N ILE A 26 -6.12 13.68 -11.60
CA ILE A 26 -6.32 14.81 -10.67
C ILE A 26 -5.09 15.72 -10.77
N PRO A 27 -5.27 17.04 -10.98
CA PRO A 27 -4.14 17.96 -11.08
C PRO A 27 -3.26 17.84 -9.85
N GLY A 28 -1.94 17.78 -10.05
CA GLY A 28 -0.93 17.62 -9.00
C GLY A 28 -0.76 18.82 -8.08
N ARG A 29 -1.84 19.53 -7.75
CA ARG A 29 -1.86 20.68 -6.86
C ARG A 29 -2.43 20.26 -5.51
N GLN A 30 -1.97 20.91 -4.44
CA GLN A 30 -2.39 20.57 -3.08
C GLN A 30 -3.92 20.60 -2.90
N ALA A 31 -4.61 21.66 -3.34
CA ALA A 31 -6.06 21.76 -3.14
C ALA A 31 -6.88 20.66 -3.85
N PRO A 32 -6.68 20.38 -5.16
CA PRO A 32 -7.32 19.24 -5.83
C PRO A 32 -7.02 17.89 -5.18
N LEU A 33 -5.76 17.62 -4.82
CA LEU A 33 -5.41 16.33 -4.21
C LEU A 33 -5.98 16.17 -2.80
N LEU A 34 -6.04 17.24 -2.00
CA LEU A 34 -6.73 17.23 -0.69
C LEU A 34 -8.22 16.93 -0.87
N ALA A 35 -8.87 17.56 -1.85
CA ALA A 35 -10.28 17.34 -2.14
C ALA A 35 -10.55 15.89 -2.62
N ALA A 36 -9.68 15.36 -3.49
CA ALA A 36 -9.82 14.01 -4.03
C ALA A 36 -9.54 12.90 -3.01
N THR A 37 -8.56 13.12 -2.12
CA THR A 37 -8.15 12.09 -1.14
C THR A 37 -8.91 12.20 0.19
N GLY A 38 -9.43 13.38 0.55
CA GLY A 38 -9.97 13.63 1.89
C GLY A 38 -8.90 13.72 2.99
N ALA A 39 -7.61 13.79 2.62
CA ALA A 39 -6.52 13.85 3.58
C ALA A 39 -6.53 15.19 4.36
N GLY A 40 -6.18 15.13 5.65
CA GLY A 40 -5.85 16.34 6.41
C GLY A 40 -4.56 16.98 5.89
N ARG A 41 -4.45 18.32 5.94
CA ARG A 41 -3.30 19.08 5.36
C ARG A 41 -1.93 18.58 5.83
N THR A 42 -1.78 18.30 7.12
CA THR A 42 -0.51 17.84 7.71
C THR A 42 -0.15 16.44 7.20
N ALA A 43 -1.09 15.51 7.21
CA ALA A 43 -0.85 14.13 6.77
C ALA A 43 -0.61 14.04 5.26
N PHE A 44 -1.27 14.91 4.49
CA PHE A 44 -1.00 15.11 3.07
C PHE A 44 0.43 15.59 2.83
N ALA A 45 0.85 16.68 3.49
CA ALA A 45 2.20 17.24 3.34
C ALA A 45 3.27 16.18 3.66
N GLN A 46 3.13 15.47 4.78
CA GLN A 46 4.03 14.38 5.17
C GLN A 46 4.09 13.26 4.13
N SER A 47 2.95 12.91 3.52
CA SER A 47 2.90 11.85 2.50
C SER A 47 3.52 12.29 1.19
N VAL A 48 3.33 13.54 0.77
CA VAL A 48 3.97 14.11 -0.42
C VAL A 48 5.47 14.25 -0.23
N ASP A 49 5.92 14.81 0.89
CA ASP A 49 7.35 14.95 1.17
C ASP A 49 8.04 13.58 1.23
N HIS A 50 7.35 12.56 1.75
CA HIS A 50 7.81 11.17 1.70
C HIS A 50 7.88 10.63 0.27
N LEU A 51 6.84 10.82 -0.55
CA LEU A 51 6.86 10.40 -1.96
C LEU A 51 7.97 11.08 -2.76
N ILE A 52 8.30 12.33 -2.44
CA ILE A 52 9.43 13.05 -3.02
C ILE A 52 10.75 12.44 -2.55
N SER A 53 10.90 12.16 -1.26
CA SER A 53 12.15 11.61 -0.71
C SER A 53 12.47 10.21 -1.23
N ILE A 54 11.47 9.40 -1.55
CA ILE A 54 11.63 8.09 -2.20
C ILE A 54 11.61 8.14 -3.73
N GLY A 55 11.63 9.35 -4.32
CA GLY A 55 11.79 9.56 -5.77
C GLY A 55 10.58 9.21 -6.63
N LEU A 56 9.37 9.13 -6.08
CA LEU A 56 8.13 8.86 -6.83
C LEU A 56 7.44 10.14 -7.28
N LEU A 57 7.65 11.25 -6.57
CA LEU A 57 7.19 12.56 -6.95
C LEU A 57 8.34 13.55 -7.05
N GLU A 58 8.15 14.57 -7.87
CA GLU A 58 9.00 15.75 -7.91
C GLU A 58 8.15 17.01 -7.88
N ARG A 59 8.72 18.10 -7.35
CA ARG A 59 8.11 19.43 -7.45
C ARG A 59 8.43 19.98 -8.82
N ASN A 60 7.40 20.29 -9.61
CA ASN A 60 7.53 21.01 -10.85
C ASN A 60 7.99 22.45 -10.52
N PRO A 61 9.21 22.86 -10.92
CA PRO A 61 9.71 24.19 -10.58
C PRO A 61 8.87 25.29 -11.25
N GLY A 62 8.18 24.98 -12.35
CA GLY A 62 7.34 25.92 -13.09
C GLY A 62 8.13 27.07 -13.70
N TYR A 63 8.12 27.23 -15.03
CA TYR A 63 8.67 28.44 -15.64
C TYR A 63 7.58 29.53 -15.71
N GLY A 64 7.77 30.64 -14.98
CA GLY A 64 6.94 31.85 -15.08
C GLY A 64 6.21 32.28 -13.79
N HIS A 65 5.88 33.57 -13.68
CA HIS A 65 5.15 34.13 -12.54
C HIS A 65 3.65 34.29 -12.82
N PRO A 66 2.75 33.95 -11.87
CA PRO A 66 2.94 33.14 -10.66
C PRO A 66 2.53 31.69 -10.92
N LEU A 67 3.48 30.81 -11.28
CA LEU A 67 3.19 29.38 -11.32
C LEU A 67 3.02 28.81 -9.91
N ARG A 68 1.91 28.11 -9.68
CA ARG A 68 1.67 27.39 -8.42
C ARG A 68 2.49 26.10 -8.43
N PRO A 69 3.10 25.69 -7.30
CA PRO A 69 3.81 24.42 -7.22
C PRO A 69 2.89 23.26 -7.61
N GLU A 70 3.33 22.46 -8.56
CA GLU A 70 2.67 21.21 -8.96
C GLU A 70 3.58 20.02 -8.62
N PHE A 71 2.98 18.92 -8.19
CA PHE A 71 3.64 17.65 -7.99
C PHE A 71 3.49 16.84 -9.28
N ARG A 72 4.61 16.29 -9.76
CA ARG A 72 4.64 15.43 -10.96
C ARG A 72 5.12 14.04 -10.57
N LEU A 73 4.53 13.02 -11.19
CA LEU A 73 5.03 11.66 -11.10
C LEU A 73 6.35 11.56 -11.85
N THR A 74 7.37 10.99 -11.21
CA THR A 74 8.58 10.55 -11.90
C THR A 74 8.27 9.30 -12.72
N GLN A 75 9.21 8.81 -13.53
CA GLN A 75 9.01 7.57 -14.30
C GLN A 75 8.67 6.38 -13.38
N GLN A 76 9.34 6.29 -12.23
CA GLN A 76 9.07 5.27 -11.23
C GLN A 76 7.73 5.53 -10.50
N GLY A 77 7.41 6.81 -10.28
CA GLY A 77 6.11 7.26 -9.78
C GLY A 77 4.95 6.80 -10.63
N ILE A 78 5.06 6.87 -11.97
CA ILE A 78 4.00 6.43 -12.90
C ILE A 78 3.65 4.95 -12.67
N VAL A 79 4.66 4.09 -12.52
CA VAL A 79 4.47 2.66 -12.26
C VAL A 79 3.79 2.43 -10.91
N ALA A 80 4.29 3.08 -9.85
CA ALA A 80 3.70 2.99 -8.52
C ALA A 80 2.26 3.51 -8.49
N ALA A 81 1.97 4.57 -9.24
CA ALA A 81 0.66 5.20 -9.34
C ALA A 81 -0.36 4.32 -10.08
N ALA A 82 0.07 3.59 -11.11
CA ALA A 82 -0.77 2.60 -11.76
C ALA A 82 -1.18 1.47 -10.80
N ILE A 83 -0.23 0.94 -10.01
CA ILE A 83 -0.51 -0.10 -9.01
C ILE A 83 -1.45 0.46 -7.92
N ALA A 84 -1.18 1.66 -7.42
CA ALA A 84 -2.03 2.32 -6.43
C ALA A 84 -3.47 2.52 -6.94
N ASN A 85 -3.63 2.86 -8.22
CA ASN A 85 -4.94 3.02 -8.83
C ASN A 85 -5.69 1.69 -8.96
N LYS A 86 -5.02 0.60 -9.34
CA LYS A 86 -5.62 -0.75 -9.34
C LYS A 86 -6.13 -1.11 -7.96
N ILE A 87 -5.34 -0.88 -6.91
CA ILE A 87 -5.72 -1.12 -5.51
C ILE A 87 -6.98 -0.33 -5.13
N GLN A 88 -7.01 0.97 -5.40
CA GLN A 88 -8.16 1.82 -5.04
C GLN A 88 -9.42 1.48 -5.83
N SER A 89 -9.29 1.04 -7.08
CA SER A 89 -10.44 0.75 -7.95
C SER A 89 -11.25 -0.48 -7.53
N VAL A 90 -10.68 -1.38 -6.74
CA VAL A 90 -11.32 -2.63 -6.30
C VAL A 90 -11.67 -2.65 -4.80
N SER A 91 -11.43 -1.55 -4.10
CA SER A 91 -11.75 -1.39 -2.67
C SER A 91 -13.03 -0.60 -2.47
N ALA A 92 -13.84 -0.98 -1.49
CA ALA A 92 -14.96 -0.17 -1.05
C ALA A 92 -14.51 0.97 -0.11
N ASP A 93 -15.36 1.97 0.10
CA ASP A 93 -15.07 3.08 1.03
C ASP A 93 -14.80 2.58 2.46
N GLU A 94 -15.50 1.53 2.88
CA GLU A 94 -15.36 0.92 4.21
C GLU A 94 -14.04 0.17 4.42
N ASP A 95 -13.30 -0.11 3.34
CA ASP A 95 -12.01 -0.80 3.35
C ASP A 95 -10.82 0.16 3.46
N GLN A 96 -11.06 1.45 3.22
CA GLN A 96 -10.01 2.45 3.09
C GLN A 96 -9.20 2.60 4.38
N ASP A 97 -9.82 2.47 5.56
CA ASP A 97 -9.09 2.53 6.83
C ASP A 97 -8.07 1.41 6.99
N LEU A 98 -8.38 0.21 6.49
CA LEU A 98 -7.49 -0.94 6.51
C LEU A 98 -6.37 -0.81 5.48
N LEU A 99 -6.68 -0.33 4.26
CA LEU A 99 -5.69 -0.08 3.21
C LEU A 99 -4.66 1.00 3.59
N ARG A 100 -5.08 2.00 4.38
CA ARG A 100 -4.19 3.05 4.88
C ARG A 100 -3.22 2.58 5.98
N ARG A 101 -3.32 1.34 6.46
CA ARG A 101 -2.35 0.80 7.44
C ARG A 101 -1.11 0.29 6.73
N SER A 102 0.05 0.56 7.33
CA SER A 102 1.35 0.38 6.69
C SER A 102 1.65 -1.02 6.19
N TRP A 103 1.09 -2.04 6.84
CA TRP A 103 1.41 -3.45 6.60
C TRP A 103 0.30 -4.25 5.93
N THR A 104 -0.91 -3.70 5.75
CA THR A 104 -2.03 -4.42 5.10
C THR A 104 -1.63 -4.90 3.71
N LEU A 105 -1.26 -3.96 2.83
CA LEU A 105 -0.92 -4.27 1.45
C LEU A 105 0.33 -5.15 1.32
N PRO A 106 1.47 -4.87 2.01
CA PRO A 106 2.63 -5.76 1.95
C PRO A 106 2.35 -7.20 2.43
N VAL A 107 1.55 -7.36 3.49
CA VAL A 107 1.18 -8.70 3.99
C VAL A 107 0.27 -9.41 2.99
N LEU A 108 -0.72 -8.73 2.39
CA LEU A 108 -1.56 -9.32 1.35
C LEU A 108 -0.74 -9.73 0.11
N THR A 109 0.23 -8.91 -0.30
CA THR A 109 1.16 -9.26 -1.39
C THR A 109 1.93 -10.54 -1.08
N ALA A 110 2.41 -10.71 0.16
CA ALA A 110 3.11 -11.92 0.59
C ALA A 110 2.19 -13.16 0.69
N LEU A 111 0.88 -12.94 0.85
CA LEU A 111 -0.18 -13.96 0.97
C LEU A 111 -0.85 -14.33 -0.36
N ASN A 112 -0.15 -14.19 -1.49
CA ASN A 112 -0.62 -14.69 -2.79
C ASN A 112 -0.81 -16.21 -2.82
N THR A 113 -0.10 -16.91 -1.94
CA THR A 113 -0.30 -18.34 -1.65
C THR A 113 -0.50 -18.52 -0.14
N PRO A 114 -1.11 -19.64 0.30
CA PRO A 114 -1.16 -20.01 1.71
C PRO A 114 0.24 -20.08 2.33
N ARG A 115 0.46 -19.41 3.46
CA ARG A 115 1.80 -19.34 4.10
C ARG A 115 1.76 -19.35 5.61
N HIS A 116 2.86 -19.80 6.21
CA HIS A 116 3.06 -19.69 7.65
C HIS A 116 3.53 -18.30 8.06
N PHE A 117 3.32 -17.97 9.34
CA PHE A 117 3.75 -16.71 9.94
C PHE A 117 5.24 -16.39 9.70
N SER A 118 6.11 -17.38 9.91
CA SER A 118 7.57 -17.21 9.76
C SER A 118 7.98 -16.91 8.33
N ASP A 119 7.28 -17.48 7.35
CA ASP A 119 7.55 -17.25 5.93
C ASP A 119 7.16 -15.82 5.52
N ILE A 120 5.99 -15.35 5.96
CA ILE A 120 5.56 -13.97 5.72
C ILE A 120 6.54 -12.98 6.37
N ARG A 121 6.95 -13.24 7.61
CA ARG A 121 7.92 -12.40 8.33
C ARG A 121 9.26 -12.33 7.60
N ARG A 122 9.78 -13.46 7.11
CA ARG A 122 11.07 -13.54 6.42
C ARG A 122 11.09 -12.65 5.18
N ASP A 123 10.01 -12.66 4.41
CA ASP A 123 9.91 -11.93 3.15
C ASP A 123 9.68 -10.42 3.38
N LEU A 124 9.03 -10.06 4.48
CA LEU A 124 8.80 -8.68 4.89
C LEU A 124 9.85 -8.25 5.93
N GLN A 125 11.13 -8.31 5.58
CA GLN A 125 12.30 -8.24 6.47
C GLN A 125 12.27 -7.20 7.62
N THR A 126 11.60 -6.05 7.45
CA THR A 126 11.51 -4.99 8.47
C THR A 126 10.26 -5.07 9.36
N ILE A 127 9.36 -6.02 9.13
CA ILE A 127 8.16 -6.22 9.94
C ILE A 127 8.52 -6.85 11.30
N THR A 128 7.95 -6.32 12.36
CA THR A 128 8.05 -6.93 13.69
C THR A 128 6.96 -7.99 13.87
N ASP A 129 7.18 -8.97 14.75
CA ASP A 129 6.16 -9.97 15.08
C ASP A 129 4.85 -9.35 15.53
N ARG A 130 4.96 -8.29 16.34
CA ARG A 130 3.80 -7.53 16.81
C ARG A 130 3.05 -6.88 15.64
N ALA A 131 3.76 -6.24 14.71
CA ALA A 131 3.15 -5.60 13.55
C ALA A 131 2.50 -6.63 12.61
N LEU A 132 3.16 -7.77 12.36
CA LEU A 132 2.60 -8.85 11.54
C LEU A 132 1.35 -9.43 12.19
N SER A 133 1.41 -9.77 13.48
CA SER A 133 0.29 -10.33 14.23
C SER A 133 -0.92 -9.39 14.23
N GLN A 134 -0.68 -8.09 14.46
CA GLN A 134 -1.76 -7.10 14.47
C GLN A 134 -2.37 -6.88 13.08
N SER A 135 -1.55 -6.93 12.03
CA SER A 135 -2.02 -6.81 10.64
C SER A 135 -2.90 -7.99 10.26
N LEU A 136 -2.43 -9.22 10.51
CA LEU A 136 -3.19 -10.45 10.25
C LEU A 136 -4.52 -10.45 11.01
N LYS A 137 -4.49 -10.16 12.31
CA LYS A 137 -5.71 -10.09 13.14
C LYS A 137 -6.71 -9.04 12.63
N SER A 138 -6.22 -7.87 12.22
CA SER A 138 -7.10 -6.81 11.72
C SER A 138 -7.76 -7.18 10.38
N MET A 139 -7.03 -7.89 9.52
CA MET A 139 -7.56 -8.39 8.25
C MET A 139 -8.49 -9.59 8.46
N GLU A 140 -8.24 -10.43 9.45
CA GLU A 140 -9.14 -11.54 9.83
C GLU A 140 -10.49 -11.04 10.31
N VAL A 141 -10.53 -10.01 11.17
CA VAL A 141 -11.76 -9.34 11.61
C VAL A 141 -12.59 -8.81 10.43
N ARG A 142 -11.93 -8.42 9.33
CA ARG A 142 -12.57 -7.90 8.12
C ARG A 142 -12.82 -8.98 7.06
N ASN A 143 -12.57 -10.26 7.37
CA ASN A 143 -12.66 -11.39 6.43
C ASN A 143 -11.80 -11.21 5.17
N TRP A 144 -10.63 -10.58 5.29
CA TRP A 144 -9.64 -10.44 4.21
C TRP A 144 -8.54 -11.51 4.28
N VAL A 145 -8.31 -12.04 5.48
CA VAL A 145 -7.39 -13.14 5.74
C VAL A 145 -8.11 -14.20 6.57
N SER A 146 -7.88 -15.46 6.23
CA SER A 146 -8.30 -16.59 7.05
C SER A 146 -7.07 -17.23 7.68
N ARG A 147 -7.21 -17.67 8.94
CA ARG A 147 -6.21 -18.42 9.67
C ARG A 147 -6.73 -19.84 9.91
N ASP A 148 -5.96 -20.82 9.50
CA ASP A 148 -6.19 -22.23 9.81
C ASP A 148 -5.01 -22.80 10.59
N VAL A 149 -5.23 -23.86 11.37
CA VAL A 149 -4.18 -24.56 12.11
C VAL A 149 -3.99 -25.93 11.49
N ASP A 150 -2.81 -26.15 10.91
CA ASP A 150 -2.40 -27.47 10.48
C ASP A 150 -2.05 -28.31 11.72
N GLU A 151 -3.03 -29.07 12.20
CA GLU A 151 -2.90 -29.99 13.33
C GLU A 151 -2.05 -31.23 13.00
N ALA A 152 -1.89 -31.55 11.72
CA ALA A 152 -1.09 -32.69 11.28
C ALA A 152 0.42 -32.38 11.33
N ALA A 153 0.80 -31.10 11.23
CA ALA A 153 2.17 -30.65 11.40
C ALA A 153 2.70 -30.91 12.83
N ARG A 154 3.99 -31.23 12.94
CA ARG A 154 4.68 -31.42 14.23
C ARG A 154 5.86 -30.46 14.34
N PRO A 155 5.76 -29.38 15.16
CA PRO A 155 4.60 -28.95 15.94
C PRO A 155 3.47 -28.38 15.05
N PRO A 156 2.21 -28.27 15.55
CA PRO A 156 1.13 -27.63 14.82
C PRO A 156 1.48 -26.21 14.41
N ARG A 157 1.12 -25.81 13.18
CA ARG A 157 1.47 -24.49 12.63
C ARG A 157 0.24 -23.82 12.03
N SER A 158 0.12 -22.53 12.27
CA SER A 158 -0.92 -21.75 11.60
C SER A 158 -0.53 -21.43 10.15
N ILE A 159 -1.50 -21.61 9.26
CA ILE A 159 -1.45 -21.23 7.85
C ILE A 159 -2.40 -20.04 7.66
N TYR A 160 -1.93 -19.03 6.94
CA TYR A 160 -2.70 -17.84 6.61
C TYR A 160 -2.95 -17.78 5.11
N CYS A 161 -4.18 -17.41 4.74
CA CYS A 161 -4.63 -17.33 3.35
C CYS A 161 -5.36 -16.02 3.11
N ALA A 162 -5.10 -15.35 1.99
CA ALA A 162 -5.92 -14.22 1.54
C ALA A 162 -7.29 -14.72 1.04
N VAL A 163 -8.36 -14.08 1.50
CA VAL A 163 -9.76 -14.42 1.18
C VAL A 163 -10.57 -13.16 0.85
N ASN A 164 -11.70 -13.31 0.15
CA ASN A 164 -12.59 -12.22 -0.27
C ASN A 164 -11.82 -11.05 -0.91
N THR A 165 -12.05 -9.81 -0.47
CA THR A 165 -11.33 -8.61 -0.94
C THR A 165 -9.82 -8.75 -0.77
N GLY A 166 -9.33 -9.37 0.31
CA GLY A 166 -7.91 -9.64 0.51
C GLY A 166 -7.30 -10.49 -0.60
N ARG A 167 -8.04 -11.49 -1.12
CA ARG A 167 -7.58 -12.30 -2.27
C ARG A 167 -7.49 -11.47 -3.55
N VAL A 168 -8.49 -10.63 -3.80
CA VAL A 168 -8.48 -9.72 -4.96
C VAL A 168 -7.27 -8.79 -4.89
N MET A 169 -7.05 -8.15 -3.74
CA MET A 169 -5.88 -7.28 -3.52
C MET A 169 -4.55 -8.01 -3.73
N SER A 170 -4.43 -9.20 -3.14
CA SER A 170 -3.23 -10.03 -3.28
C SER A 170 -2.93 -10.38 -4.75
N SER A 171 -3.96 -10.76 -5.51
CA SER A 171 -3.82 -11.09 -6.94
C SER A 171 -3.42 -9.90 -7.82
N ILE A 172 -3.74 -8.67 -7.38
CA ILE A 172 -3.37 -7.43 -8.07
C ILE A 172 -1.93 -7.04 -7.75
N THR A 173 -1.52 -7.16 -6.48
CA THR A 173 -0.21 -6.68 -6.05
C THR A 173 0.90 -7.70 -6.26
N ALA A 174 0.64 -9.00 -6.06
CA ALA A 174 1.68 -10.03 -6.13
C ALA A 174 2.43 -10.12 -7.47
N PRO A 175 1.78 -10.00 -8.65
CA PRO A 175 2.49 -10.00 -9.92
C PRO A 175 3.38 -8.76 -10.13
N GLU A 176 3.05 -7.66 -9.46
CA GLU A 176 3.73 -6.37 -9.63
C GLU A 176 4.93 -6.21 -8.68
N ILE A 177 5.04 -7.05 -7.65
CA ILE A 177 6.02 -6.93 -6.57
C ILE A 177 6.99 -8.12 -6.51
N THR A 178 8.29 -7.82 -6.43
CA THR A 178 9.37 -8.81 -6.29
C THR A 178 9.94 -8.82 -4.87
N PHE A 179 10.28 -10.00 -4.34
CA PHE A 179 10.77 -10.20 -2.97
C PHE A 179 12.31 -10.32 -2.84
N ALA A 180 13.06 -9.69 -3.76
CA ALA A 180 14.51 -9.86 -3.90
C ALA A 180 15.37 -9.26 -2.75
#